data_AF-A0AAP8HVT2-F1
#
_entry.id   AF-A0AAP8HVT2-F1
#
_cell.length_a   1.000
_cell.length_b   1.000
_cell.length_c   1.000
_cell.angle_alpha   90.00
_cell.angle_beta   90.00
_cell.angle_gamma   90.00
#
_symmetry.space_group_name_H-M   'P 1'
#
loop_
_entity.id
_entity.type
_entity.pdbx_description
1 polymer ?
#
loop_
_entity_poly.entity_id
_entity_poly.type
_entity_poly.pdbx_seq_one_letter_code
_entity_poly.pdbx_strand_id
1 'polypeptide(L)'
;TLAQRVLRDMVGPSTGSILVDSRTTTAAMLEWARVYTPSVVDRIQHYSGERPLFDTANVDEEIARALSRRVDLKSGGYLIIDQTEALTTVDVNTGGFVGGRNFDDTIFKTNLEAAQ
;
A
#
# COMPACT_ATOMS: atom_id res chain seq x y z
N THR A 1 2.42 -19.67 -4.73
CA THR A 1 3.46 -18.64 -4.51
C THR A 1 2.81 -17.31 -4.15
N LEU A 2 3.58 -16.28 -3.75
CA LEU A 2 3.05 -14.93 -3.49
C LEU A 2 2.31 -14.37 -4.71
N ALA A 3 2.91 -14.45 -5.90
CA ALA A 3 2.31 -13.96 -7.14
C ALA A 3 0.93 -14.57 -7.44
N GLN A 4 0.75 -15.88 -7.21
CA GLN A 4 -0.55 -16.55 -7.39
C GLN A 4 -1.59 -16.08 -6.37
N ARG A 5 -1.18 -15.84 -5.11
CA ARG A 5 -2.06 -15.28 -4.08
C ARG A 5 -2.48 -13.86 -4.44
N VAL A 6 -1.56 -13.03 -4.93
CA VAL A 6 -1.86 -11.68 -5.42
C VAL A 6 -2.87 -11.73 -6.58
N LEU A 7 -2.69 -12.62 -7.55
CA LEU A 7 -3.65 -12.79 -8.64
C LEU A 7 -5.05 -13.16 -8.14
N ARG A 8 -5.15 -14.04 -7.15
CA ARG A 8 -6.43 -14.50 -6.60
C ARG A 8 -7.10 -13.47 -5.70
N ASP A 9 -6.32 -12.81 -4.84
CA ASP A 9 -6.84 -12.01 -3.72
C ASP A 9 -6.97 -10.52 -4.08
N MET A 10 -6.14 -10.01 -5.01
CA MET A 10 -6.04 -8.57 -5.30
C MET A 10 -6.61 -8.17 -6.67
N VAL A 11 -6.72 -9.10 -7.63
CA VAL A 11 -7.16 -8.76 -8.98
C VAL A 11 -8.69 -8.76 -9.05
N GLY A 12 -9.24 -7.65 -9.51
CA GLY A 12 -10.69 -7.46 -9.64
C GLY A 12 -11.11 -6.86 -10.99
N PRO A 13 -12.40 -6.59 -11.16
CA PRO A 13 -12.93 -6.00 -12.39
C PRO A 13 -12.29 -4.64 -12.73
N SER A 14 -11.86 -3.87 -11.74
CA SER A 14 -11.20 -2.56 -11.89
C SER A 14 -9.71 -2.65 -12.24
N THR A 15 -9.07 -3.83 -12.13
CA THR A 15 -7.65 -3.99 -12.43
C THR A 15 -7.44 -3.90 -13.95
N GLY A 16 -6.82 -2.81 -14.41
CA GLY A 16 -6.56 -2.59 -15.83
C GLY A 16 -5.39 -3.44 -16.38
N SER A 17 -4.28 -3.51 -15.65
CA SER A 17 -3.09 -4.27 -16.07
C SER A 17 -2.33 -4.83 -14.87
N ILE A 18 -1.53 -5.87 -15.12
CA ILE A 18 -0.66 -6.54 -14.16
C ILE A 18 0.74 -6.59 -14.78
N LEU A 19 1.62 -5.71 -14.32
CA LEU A 19 2.99 -5.58 -14.84
C LEU A 19 3.96 -6.41 -13.97
N VAL A 20 4.81 -7.19 -14.62
CA VAL A 20 5.77 -8.09 -13.96
C VAL A 20 7.13 -7.94 -14.61
N ASP A 21 8.15 -7.54 -13.86
CA ASP A 21 9.52 -7.28 -14.35
C ASP A 21 10.39 -8.54 -14.51
N SER A 22 9.87 -9.71 -14.11
CA SER A 22 10.53 -11.00 -14.26
C SER A 22 9.82 -11.88 -15.29
N ARG A 23 10.55 -12.30 -16.33
CA ARG A 23 10.05 -13.22 -17.36
C ARG A 23 9.60 -14.56 -16.78
N THR A 24 10.36 -15.11 -15.84
CA THR A 24 10.05 -16.40 -15.23
C THR A 24 8.78 -16.33 -14.39
N THR A 25 8.63 -15.25 -13.61
CA THR A 25 7.42 -14.99 -12.82
C THR A 25 6.21 -14.77 -13.73
N THR A 26 6.37 -14.01 -14.82
CA THR A 26 5.29 -13.76 -15.79
C THR A 26 4.79 -15.07 -16.40
N ALA A 27 5.71 -15.92 -16.85
CA ALA A 27 5.36 -17.22 -17.45
C ALA A 27 4.60 -18.12 -16.46
N ALA A 28 5.08 -18.22 -15.21
CA ALA A 28 4.43 -19.00 -14.16
C ALA A 28 3.03 -18.43 -13.79
N MET A 29 2.89 -17.11 -13.77
CA MET A 29 1.60 -16.44 -13.54
C MET A 29 0.60 -16.72 -14.67
N LEU A 30 1.05 -16.63 -15.93
CA LEU A 30 0.21 -16.92 -17.10
C LEU A 30 -0.26 -18.38 -17.12
N GLU A 31 0.63 -19.33 -16.82
CA GLU A 31 0.29 -20.76 -16.75
C GLU A 31 -0.78 -21.01 -15.68
N TRP A 32 -0.58 -20.45 -14.49
CA TRP A 32 -1.53 -20.59 -13.39
C TRP A 32 -2.87 -19.90 -13.70
N ALA A 33 -2.84 -18.68 -14.23
CA ALA A 33 -4.05 -17.92 -14.56
C ALA A 33 -4.90 -18.61 -15.64
N ARG A 34 -4.28 -19.25 -16.63
CA ARG A 34 -5.02 -20.04 -17.65
C ARG A 34 -5.87 -21.16 -17.06
N VAL A 35 -5.47 -21.73 -15.92
CA VAL A 35 -6.19 -22.82 -15.25
C VAL A 35 -7.23 -22.28 -14.28
N TYR A 36 -6.86 -21.29 -13.45
CA TYR A 36 -7.66 -20.90 -12.29
C TYR A 36 -8.39 -19.56 -12.45
N THR A 37 -7.91 -18.67 -13.32
CA THR A 37 -8.52 -17.35 -13.53
C THR A 37 -8.32 -16.87 -14.98
N PRO A 38 -8.97 -17.51 -15.98
CA PRO A 38 -8.69 -17.22 -17.39
C PRO A 38 -8.97 -15.76 -17.79
N SER A 39 -9.90 -15.10 -17.11
CA SER A 39 -10.30 -13.71 -17.37
C SER A 39 -9.22 -12.66 -17.09
N VAL A 40 -8.15 -13.01 -16.37
CA VAL A 40 -7.05 -12.08 -16.05
C VAL A 40 -5.82 -12.28 -16.93
N VAL A 41 -5.77 -13.34 -17.74
CA VAL A 41 -4.60 -13.73 -18.55
C VAL A 41 -4.15 -12.58 -19.46
N ASP A 42 -5.10 -11.95 -20.16
CA ASP A 42 -4.81 -10.86 -21.10
C ASP A 42 -4.31 -9.57 -20.44
N ARG A 43 -4.40 -9.49 -19.10
CA ARG A 43 -3.94 -8.35 -18.31
C ARG A 43 -2.50 -8.51 -17.80
N ILE A 44 -1.96 -9.73 -17.82
CA ILE A 44 -0.62 -10.04 -17.32
C ILE A 44 0.41 -9.75 -18.41
N GLN A 45 1.33 -8.84 -18.13
CA GLN A 45 2.32 -8.37 -19.10
C GLN A 45 3.72 -8.35 -18.46
N HIS A 46 4.71 -8.82 -19.22
CA HIS A 46 6.10 -8.68 -18.83
C HIS A 46 6.56 -7.24 -19.08
N TYR A 47 6.95 -6.55 -18.02
CA TYR A 47 7.57 -5.24 -18.11
C TYR A 47 9.05 -5.38 -18.46
N SER A 48 9.50 -4.74 -19.54
CA SER A 48 10.89 -4.78 -20.01
C SER A 48 11.48 -3.39 -20.24
N GLY A 49 10.98 -2.38 -19.52
CA GLY A 49 11.54 -1.04 -19.59
C GLY A 49 12.93 -0.98 -18.95
N GLU A 50 13.74 0.00 -19.37
CA GLU A 50 15.09 0.20 -18.83
C GLU A 50 15.08 0.71 -17.38
N ARG A 51 14.04 1.49 -17.02
CA ARG A 51 13.83 1.96 -15.65
C ARG A 51 13.12 0.90 -14.82
N PRO A 52 13.49 0.68 -13.55
CA PRO A 52 12.78 -0.21 -12.64
C PRO A 52 11.27 0.08 -12.61
N LEU A 53 10.46 -0.97 -12.46
CA LEU A 53 9.01 -0.86 -12.54
C LEU A 53 8.44 0.11 -11.48
N PHE A 54 8.94 0.05 -10.25
CA PHE A 54 8.44 0.90 -9.15
C PHE A 54 8.80 2.37 -9.33
N ASP A 55 10.00 2.67 -9.85
CA ASP A 55 10.40 4.03 -10.25
C ASP A 55 9.42 4.63 -11.26
N THR A 56 8.94 3.85 -12.23
CA THR A 56 8.00 4.37 -13.25
C THR A 56 6.64 4.77 -12.68
N ALA A 57 6.29 4.25 -11.50
CA ALA A 57 5.04 4.52 -10.82
C ALA A 57 5.23 5.39 -9.56
N ASN A 58 6.46 5.86 -9.28
CA ASN A 58 6.83 6.59 -8.06
C ASN A 58 6.39 5.88 -6.77
N VAL A 59 6.47 4.54 -6.74
CA VAL A 59 5.97 3.73 -5.62
C VAL A 59 7.00 3.61 -4.49
N ASP A 60 8.29 3.78 -4.79
CA ASP A 60 9.36 3.60 -3.79
C ASP A 60 9.27 4.58 -2.62
N GLU A 61 8.96 5.85 -2.89
CA GLU A 61 8.76 6.86 -1.85
C GLU A 61 7.55 6.51 -0.96
N GLU A 62 6.48 6.01 -1.58
CA GLU A 62 5.25 5.60 -0.90
C GLU A 62 5.47 4.35 -0.02
N ILE A 63 6.26 3.38 -0.50
CA ILE A 63 6.67 2.21 0.29
C ILE A 63 7.54 2.66 1.47
N ALA A 64 8.53 3.52 1.22
CA ALA A 64 9.39 4.04 2.28
C ALA A 64 8.58 4.78 3.36
N ARG A 65 7.58 5.57 2.94
CA ARG A 65 6.65 6.23 3.86
C ARG A 65 5.78 5.23 4.62
N ALA A 66 5.27 4.18 3.97
CA ALA A 66 4.45 3.15 4.60
C ALA A 66 5.23 2.30 5.62
N LEU A 67 6.54 2.17 5.45
CA LEU A 67 7.43 1.47 6.38
C LEU A 67 8.02 2.39 7.45
N SER A 68 7.72 3.70 7.41
CA SER A 68 8.19 4.66 8.40
C SER A 68 7.55 4.40 9.76
N ARG A 69 8.37 4.52 10.81
CA ARG A 69 7.89 4.52 12.21
C ARG A 69 6.89 5.65 12.47
N ARG A 70 7.04 6.80 11.79
CA ARG A 70 6.17 7.97 11.93
C ARG A 70 5.35 8.19 10.67
N VAL A 71 4.04 8.39 10.85
CA VAL A 71 3.11 8.72 9.77
C VAL A 71 2.47 10.07 10.07
N ASP A 72 2.73 11.08 9.24
CA ASP A 72 2.13 12.40 9.41
C ASP A 72 0.68 12.42 8.91
N LEU A 73 -0.19 13.08 9.67
CA LEU A 73 -1.59 13.33 9.32
C LEU A 73 -1.71 14.70 8.64
N LYS A 74 -2.69 14.87 7.73
CA LYS A 74 -2.90 16.12 6.99
C LYS A 74 -3.25 17.29 7.90
N SER A 75 -3.89 17.00 9.04
CA SER A 75 -4.20 18.00 10.08
C SER A 75 -2.96 18.50 10.86
N GLY A 76 -1.79 17.91 10.65
CA GLY A 76 -0.56 18.27 11.38
C GLY A 76 -0.32 17.42 12.65
N GLY A 77 -1.23 16.50 12.96
CA GLY A 77 -0.97 15.39 13.88
C GLY A 77 -0.07 14.32 13.25
N TYR A 78 0.24 13.27 14.00
CA TYR A 78 1.03 12.13 13.50
C TYR A 78 0.80 10.86 14.31
N LEU A 79 1.05 9.71 13.69
CA LEU A 79 1.08 8.40 14.31
C LEU A 79 2.52 7.96 14.56
N ILE A 80 2.75 7.25 15.67
CA ILE A 80 3.97 6.48 15.92
C ILE A 80 3.61 5.01 15.98
N ILE A 81 4.19 4.21 15.09
CA ILE A 81 3.96 2.78 14.99
C ILE A 81 5.24 2.07 15.45
N ASP A 82 5.17 1.43 16.60
CA ASP A 82 6.30 0.71 17.20
C ASP A 82 5.99 -0.78 17.35
N GLN A 83 6.89 -1.61 16.84
CA GLN A 83 6.81 -3.06 17.02
C GLN A 83 7.64 -3.47 18.25
N THR A 84 7.00 -4.16 19.18
CA THR A 84 7.63 -4.76 20.36
C THR A 84 7.64 -6.30 20.22
N GLU A 85 8.10 -7.00 21.26
CA GLU A 85 8.20 -8.47 21.22
C GLU A 85 6.84 -9.17 21.01
N ALA A 86 5.78 -8.69 21.66
CA ALA A 86 4.49 -9.37 21.70
C ALA A 86 3.34 -8.59 21.05
N LEU A 87 3.55 -7.31 20.74
CA LEU A 87 2.50 -6.44 20.20
C LEU A 87 3.07 -5.29 19.36
N THR A 88 2.21 -4.69 18.55
CA THR A 88 2.47 -3.43 17.85
C THR A 88 1.68 -2.32 18.55
N THR A 89 2.36 -1.26 18.98
CA THR A 89 1.72 -0.06 19.53
C THR A 89 1.53 0.98 18.43
N VAL A 90 0.35 1.59 18.39
CA VAL A 90 0.05 2.75 17.54
C VAL A 90 -0.36 3.90 18.45
N ASP A 91 0.45 4.96 18.48
CA ASP A 91 0.19 6.16 19.28
C ASP A 91 -0.27 7.31 18.37
N VAL A 92 -1.32 8.03 18.78
CA VAL A 92 -1.94 9.12 18.02
C VAL A 92 -1.64 10.46 18.68
N ASN A 93 -0.93 11.32 17.97
CA ASN A 93 -0.51 12.63 18.47
C ASN A 93 -1.21 13.75 17.69
N THR A 94 -1.80 14.72 18.39
CA THR A 94 -2.44 15.91 17.79
C THR A 94 -1.42 16.92 17.23
N GLY A 95 -0.14 16.75 17.53
CA GLY A 95 0.94 17.64 17.06
C GLY A 95 0.82 19.06 17.59
N GLY A 96 1.35 20.03 16.84
CA GLY A 96 1.30 21.46 17.18
C GLY A 96 -0.03 22.14 16.83
N PHE A 97 -0.99 21.42 16.24
CA PHE A 97 -2.26 21.97 15.81
C PHE A 97 -3.22 22.07 16.99
N VAL A 98 -3.15 23.17 17.73
CA VAL A 98 -4.16 23.55 18.72
C VAL A 98 -5.01 24.65 18.10
N GLY A 99 -5.95 24.28 17.24
CA GLY A 99 -6.89 25.22 16.63
C GLY A 99 -7.59 26.01 17.73
N GLY A 100 -7.43 27.33 17.72
CA GLY A 100 -7.66 28.23 18.85
C GLY A 100 -9.10 28.40 19.34
N ARG A 101 -10.00 27.41 19.25
CA ARG A 101 -11.35 27.54 19.82
C ARG A 101 -12.07 26.27 20.28
N ASN A 102 -11.59 25.05 20.04
CA ASN A 102 -12.16 23.87 20.71
C ASN A 102 -11.19 22.67 20.70
N PHE A 103 -10.71 22.27 21.87
CA PHE A 103 -9.75 21.17 22.03
C PHE A 103 -10.38 19.81 21.72
N ASP A 104 -11.63 19.60 22.14
CA ASP A 104 -12.35 18.33 21.95
C ASP A 104 -12.58 18.02 20.47
N ASP A 105 -12.95 19.03 19.68
CA ASP A 105 -13.10 18.89 18.23
C ASP A 105 -11.78 18.52 17.54
N THR A 106 -10.66 19.03 18.07
CA THR A 106 -9.32 18.75 17.52
C THR A 106 -8.94 17.29 17.77
N ILE A 107 -9.17 16.79 18.98
CA ILE A 107 -8.94 15.38 19.32
C ILE A 107 -9.82 14.48 18.45
N PHE A 108 -11.11 14.79 18.36
CA PHE A 108 -12.05 13.99 17.59
C PHE A 108 -11.64 13.86 16.12
N LYS A 109 -11.29 15.00 15.49
CA LYS A 109 -10.83 15.01 14.08
C LYS A 109 -9.52 14.26 13.89
N THR A 110 -8.57 14.43 14.81
CA THR A 110 -7.27 13.73 14.74
C THR A 110 -7.47 12.22 14.81
N ASN A 111 -8.31 11.74 15.74
CA ASN A 111 -8.60 10.31 15.87
C ASN A 111 -9.38 9.75 14.66
N LEU A 112 -10.31 10.53 14.10
CA LEU A 112 -11.02 10.11 12.89
C LEU A 112 -10.06 9.98 11.70
N GLU A 113 -9.12 10.91 11.56
CA GLU A 113 -8.10 10.86 10.51
C GLU A 113 -7.11 9.70 10.73
N ALA A 114 -6.69 9.46 11.97
CA ALA A 114 -5.84 8.33 12.35
C ALA A 114 -6.43 6.96 12.02
N ALA A 115 -7.76 6.85 11.95
CA ALA A 115 -8.47 5.61 11.66
C ALA A 115 -8.73 5.36 10.17
N GLN A 116 -8.44 6.33 9.29
CA GLN A 116 -8.65 6.24 7.83
C GLN A 116 -7.38 5.77 7.11
#